data_AF-A0A7H4MXJ1-F1
#
_entry.id   AF-A0A7H4MXJ1-F1
#
_cell.length_a   1.000
_cell.length_b   1.000
_cell.length_c   1.000
_cell.angle_alpha   90.00
_cell.angle_beta   90.00
_cell.angle_gamma   90.00
#
_symmetry.space_group_name_H-M   'P 1'
#
loop_
_entity.id
_entity.type
_entity.pdbx_description
1 polymer ?
#
loop_
_entity_poly.entity_id
_entity_poly.type
_entity_poly.pdbx_seq_one_letter_code
_entity_poly.pdbx_strand_id
1 'polypeptide(L)'
;MKTEQPLWGRGVMVSPQHFQQQAAYSAWSAECIARLGLSHPWGMIDATFESDALKLGRLQARHLHIRFPDGTLIDTDNADDLPPVLALENESQHVVVVLALPLLRANGGNCLKPDEVAERPVRYRQRWRDVRNAFGEDTRQIAVMRPELTLRFAHQNNSDYLTCPIARLQQDSQRSWQLDETFLPPLLAIQGSRWLMTQLEQLMTQLRTRLSRLMDMRRESNERMADFAVADVSLFWLLNALNSAEPVLGQFQRHPQSPPERLYPELARLAGSLLTFSLEHQVSAIPVWQHEQLNNVFPPLFDLLGDLLEASLPSRVVAIELEHDARLHFWQARLHDPRLREGADYYLSVRSRMSAAQLQEQFPRQCKVGSPDHVRSIVNSSRVGVPLAPLRHVPAAIPLRLENQYFSLDVSHPLTTEMLQSGTCMFYVPGMLGEPELELFAVLRT
;
A
#
# COMPACT_ATOMS: atom_id res chain seq x y z
N MET A 1 33.75 21.13 -2.93
CA MET A 1 35.08 21.56 -3.43
C MET A 1 34.95 21.86 -4.91
N LYS A 2 35.80 22.73 -5.50
CA LYS A 2 35.83 22.89 -6.96
C LYS A 2 36.51 21.68 -7.58
N THR A 3 36.01 21.26 -8.73
CA THR A 3 36.55 20.15 -9.53
C THR A 3 37.10 20.73 -10.81
N GLU A 4 38.38 20.46 -11.10
CA GLU A 4 39.10 21.06 -12.23
C GLU A 4 39.33 20.01 -13.31
N GLN A 5 38.66 20.12 -14.46
CA GLN A 5 38.83 19.12 -15.51
C GLN A 5 40.23 19.21 -16.15
N PRO A 6 41.05 18.14 -16.12
CA PRO A 6 42.39 18.19 -16.69
C PRO A 6 42.34 18.25 -18.23
N LEU A 7 43.19 19.08 -18.82
CA LEU A 7 43.40 19.15 -20.27
C LEU A 7 44.62 18.30 -20.68
N TRP A 8 44.40 17.32 -21.56
CA TRP A 8 45.46 16.43 -22.06
C TRP A 8 46.07 16.97 -23.35
N GLY A 9 47.30 17.48 -23.26
CA GLY A 9 48.08 17.96 -24.40
C GLY A 9 49.31 17.10 -24.66
N ARG A 10 49.93 17.27 -25.84
CA ARG A 10 51.20 16.60 -26.17
C ARG A 10 52.30 17.09 -25.22
N GLY A 11 53.02 16.14 -24.60
CA GLY A 11 54.17 16.44 -23.74
C GLY A 11 53.82 16.84 -22.30
N VAL A 12 52.55 16.75 -21.88
CA VAL A 12 52.17 16.99 -20.48
C VAL A 12 52.76 15.90 -19.57
N MET A 13 53.47 16.31 -18.51
CA MET A 13 53.96 15.40 -17.49
C MET A 13 52.82 14.98 -16.55
N VAL A 14 52.58 13.68 -16.47
CA VAL A 14 51.47 13.12 -15.69
C VAL A 14 51.76 13.22 -14.19
N SER A 15 50.76 13.67 -13.42
CA SER A 15 50.83 13.74 -11.95
C SER A 15 49.57 13.14 -11.31
N PRO A 16 49.60 12.75 -10.02
CA PRO A 16 48.43 12.20 -9.33
C PRO A 16 47.20 13.11 -9.38
N GLN A 17 47.39 14.42 -9.35
CA GLN A 17 46.32 15.41 -9.39
C GLN A 17 45.47 15.32 -10.66
N HIS A 18 46.09 15.00 -11.81
CA HIS A 18 45.36 14.84 -13.07
C HIS A 18 44.32 13.70 -12.95
N PHE A 19 44.71 12.55 -12.42
CA PHE A 19 43.80 11.42 -12.25
C PHE A 19 42.77 11.66 -11.14
N GLN A 20 43.19 12.28 -10.03
CA GLN A 20 42.29 12.60 -8.91
C GLN A 20 41.18 13.57 -9.34
N GLN A 21 41.53 14.61 -10.09
CA GLN A 21 40.55 15.58 -10.59
C GLN A 21 39.67 14.98 -11.69
N GLN A 22 40.22 14.13 -12.57
CA GLN A 22 39.44 13.39 -13.55
C GLN A 22 38.38 12.49 -12.86
N ALA A 23 38.77 11.76 -11.81
CA ALA A 23 37.85 10.93 -11.04
C ALA A 23 36.80 11.77 -10.29
N ALA A 24 37.20 12.90 -9.69
CA ALA A 24 36.28 13.83 -9.05
C ALA A 24 35.26 14.42 -10.04
N TYR A 25 35.65 14.70 -11.29
CA TYR A 25 34.75 15.19 -12.33
C TYR A 25 33.72 14.13 -12.72
N SER A 26 34.14 12.88 -12.89
CA SER A 26 33.24 11.75 -13.12
C SER A 26 32.25 11.55 -11.97
N ALA A 27 32.72 11.61 -10.72
CA ALA A 27 31.87 11.49 -9.53
C ALA A 27 30.84 12.63 -9.44
N TRP A 28 31.27 13.87 -9.71
CA TRP A 28 30.37 15.03 -9.75
C TRP A 28 29.31 14.89 -10.86
N SER A 29 29.70 14.46 -12.07
CA SER A 29 28.76 14.23 -13.16
C SER A 29 27.72 13.15 -12.82
N ALA A 30 28.16 12.04 -12.21
CA ALA A 30 27.26 10.99 -11.74
C ALA A 30 26.28 11.49 -10.67
N GLU A 31 26.74 12.32 -9.74
CA GLU A 31 25.89 12.97 -8.73
C GLU A 31 24.87 13.92 -9.37
N CYS A 32 25.28 14.72 -10.35
CA CYS A 32 24.36 15.59 -11.11
C CYS A 32 23.26 14.77 -11.80
N ILE A 33 23.62 13.66 -12.46
CA ILE A 33 22.65 12.76 -13.10
C ILE A 33 21.69 12.16 -12.06
N ALA A 34 22.20 11.71 -10.90
CA ALA A 34 21.37 11.15 -9.85
C ALA A 34 20.33 12.15 -9.33
N ARG A 35 20.72 13.42 -9.16
CA ARG A 35 19.84 14.52 -8.72
C ARG A 35 18.79 14.93 -9.75
N LEU A 36 18.96 14.60 -11.03
CA LEU A 36 17.88 14.77 -12.01
C LEU A 36 16.72 13.79 -11.77
N GLY A 37 17.00 12.63 -11.17
CA GLY A 37 16.02 11.56 -10.99
C GLY A 37 15.44 11.42 -9.59
N LEU A 38 16.11 11.95 -8.57
CA LEU A 38 15.74 11.85 -7.15
C LEU A 38 16.16 13.12 -6.40
N SER A 39 15.37 13.53 -5.42
CA SER A 39 15.69 14.65 -4.53
C SER A 39 16.77 14.24 -3.51
N HIS A 40 16.70 13.00 -3.02
CA HIS A 40 17.65 12.45 -2.05
C HIS A 40 18.33 11.18 -2.60
N PRO A 41 19.30 11.31 -3.53
CA PRO A 41 20.00 10.17 -4.13
C PRO A 41 21.07 9.60 -3.18
N TRP A 42 20.73 9.33 -1.93
CA TRP A 42 21.59 8.71 -0.93
C TRP A 42 20.77 7.86 0.03
N GLY A 43 21.42 6.93 0.72
CA GLY A 43 20.78 5.99 1.64
C GLY A 43 21.23 4.56 1.43
N MET A 44 20.55 3.65 2.11
CA MET A 44 20.81 2.22 2.11
C MET A 44 20.14 1.53 0.91
N ILE A 45 20.89 0.70 0.20
CA ILE A 45 20.39 -0.18 -0.85
C ILE A 45 20.21 -1.59 -0.28
N ASP A 46 21.21 -2.07 0.45
CA ASP A 46 21.17 -3.33 1.20
C ASP A 46 22.11 -3.26 2.41
N ALA A 47 21.72 -3.90 3.51
CA ALA A 47 22.57 -4.09 4.69
C ALA A 47 22.19 -5.38 5.41
N THR A 48 23.17 -6.28 5.58
CA THR A 48 22.99 -7.52 6.31
C THR A 48 24.02 -7.67 7.41
N PHE A 49 23.61 -8.30 8.51
CA PHE A 49 24.40 -8.44 9.73
C PHE A 49 24.44 -9.91 10.18
N GLU A 50 25.47 -10.26 10.94
CA GLU A 50 25.62 -11.59 11.51
C GLU A 50 24.77 -11.75 12.78
N SER A 51 23.75 -12.61 12.70
CA SER A 51 22.77 -12.80 13.77
C SER A 51 23.35 -13.47 15.02
N ASP A 52 24.34 -14.35 14.86
CA ASP A 52 24.95 -15.04 16.00
C ASP A 52 25.93 -14.14 16.77
N ALA A 53 26.62 -13.24 16.07
CA ALA A 53 27.44 -12.21 16.71
C ALA A 53 26.59 -11.28 17.58
N LEU A 54 25.36 -10.98 17.15
CA LEU A 54 24.45 -10.10 17.87
C LEU A 54 24.06 -10.65 19.24
N LYS A 55 23.83 -11.97 19.34
CA LYS A 55 23.58 -12.67 20.60
C LYS A 55 24.75 -12.57 21.59
N LEU A 56 25.96 -12.36 21.08
CA LEU A 56 27.18 -12.14 21.87
C LEU A 56 27.45 -10.65 22.18
N GLY A 57 26.48 -9.77 21.93
CA GLY A 57 26.63 -8.33 22.17
C GLY A 57 27.56 -7.62 21.17
N ARG A 58 27.68 -8.16 19.96
CA ARG A 58 28.54 -7.61 18.89
C ARG A 58 27.75 -7.45 17.60
N LEU A 59 27.81 -6.27 16.99
CA LEU A 59 27.27 -6.06 15.66
C LEU A 59 28.38 -6.22 14.62
N GLN A 60 28.24 -7.24 13.78
CA GLN A 60 29.14 -7.52 12.67
C GLN A 60 28.35 -7.43 11.36
N ALA A 61 28.80 -6.57 10.44
CA ALA A 61 28.23 -6.50 9.10
C ALA A 61 28.69 -7.70 8.27
N ARG A 62 27.81 -8.20 7.40
CA ARG A 62 28.08 -9.25 6.42
C ARG A 62 28.15 -8.69 5.01
N HIS A 63 27.24 -7.79 4.66
CA HIS A 63 27.22 -7.07 3.40
C HIS A 63 26.65 -5.66 3.62
N LEU A 64 27.27 -4.65 3.01
CA LEU A 64 26.82 -3.27 3.04
C LEU A 64 26.88 -2.69 1.64
N HIS A 65 25.73 -2.24 1.13
CA HIS A 65 25.58 -1.52 -0.12
C HIS A 65 24.83 -0.22 0.14
N ILE A 66 25.57 0.89 0.24
CA ILE A 66 25.06 2.17 0.73
C ILE A 66 25.67 3.30 -0.08
N ARG A 67 24.87 4.34 -0.36
CA ARG A 67 25.36 5.59 -0.94
C ARG A 67 25.30 6.71 0.08
N PHE A 68 26.42 7.35 0.36
CA PHE A 68 26.49 8.49 1.28
C PHE A 68 25.93 9.78 0.65
N PRO A 69 25.56 10.79 1.48
CA PRO A 69 25.03 12.06 1.00
C PRO A 69 25.93 12.84 0.02
N ASP A 70 27.24 12.58 0.02
CA ASP A 70 28.19 13.18 -0.92
C ASP A 70 28.33 12.41 -2.25
N GLY A 71 27.52 11.37 -2.45
CA GLY A 71 27.51 10.54 -3.64
C GLY A 71 28.48 9.36 -3.62
N THR A 72 29.25 9.18 -2.55
CA THR A 72 30.16 8.03 -2.42
C THR A 72 29.35 6.75 -2.24
N LEU A 73 29.52 5.83 -3.19
CA LEU A 73 28.93 4.50 -3.15
C LEU A 73 29.90 3.54 -2.46
N ILE A 74 29.37 2.79 -1.50
CA ILE A 74 30.03 1.68 -0.82
C ILE A 74 29.33 0.39 -1.22
N ASP A 75 30.13 -0.60 -1.61
CA ASP A 75 29.68 -1.96 -1.89
C ASP A 75 30.77 -2.95 -1.45
N THR A 76 30.50 -3.66 -0.35
CA THR A 76 31.46 -4.59 0.26
C THR A 76 31.60 -5.92 -0.46
N ASP A 77 30.68 -6.26 -1.38
CA ASP A 77 30.80 -7.46 -2.22
C ASP A 77 31.59 -7.17 -3.51
N ASN A 78 31.70 -5.90 -3.88
CA ASN A 78 32.42 -5.47 -5.08
C ASN A 78 33.84 -4.97 -4.77
N ALA A 79 33.96 -3.87 -4.01
CA ALA A 79 35.20 -3.11 -3.94
C ALA A 79 35.65 -2.80 -2.52
N ASP A 80 34.76 -2.72 -1.53
CA ASP A 80 35.09 -2.19 -0.21
C ASP A 80 35.27 -3.29 0.84
N ASP A 81 36.04 -3.01 1.89
CA ASP A 81 36.22 -3.95 3.00
C ASP A 81 35.12 -3.70 4.06
N LEU A 82 34.68 -4.75 4.77
CA LEU A 82 33.71 -4.62 5.85
C LEU A 82 34.27 -3.78 7.02
N PRO A 83 33.44 -2.96 7.69
CA PRO A 83 33.88 -2.21 8.86
C PRO A 83 34.21 -3.15 10.04
N PRO A 84 35.06 -2.70 10.98
CA PRO A 84 35.29 -3.43 12.21
C PRO A 84 34.01 -3.69 13.02
N VAL A 85 34.00 -4.78 13.78
CA VAL A 85 32.89 -5.17 14.65
C VAL A 85 32.64 -4.09 15.70
N LEU A 86 31.36 -3.73 15.89
CA LEU A 86 30.93 -2.81 16.92
C LEU A 86 30.51 -3.57 18.19
N ALA A 87 31.19 -3.32 19.29
CA ALA A 87 30.78 -3.85 20.59
C ALA A 87 29.56 -3.06 21.12
N LEU A 88 28.55 -3.77 21.62
CA LEU A 88 27.29 -3.21 22.16
C LEU A 88 27.31 -3.14 23.70
N GLU A 89 28.49 -3.35 24.29
CA GLU A 89 28.69 -3.34 25.74
C GLU A 89 28.40 -1.93 26.29
N ASN A 90 27.56 -1.85 27.33
CA ASN A 90 27.14 -0.62 28.01
C ASN A 90 26.13 0.27 27.28
N GLU A 91 25.54 -0.19 26.17
CA GLU A 91 24.48 0.55 25.47
C GLU A 91 23.11 0.44 26.13
N SER A 92 22.25 1.43 25.87
CA SER A 92 20.85 1.47 26.34
C SER A 92 19.98 0.40 25.68
N GLN A 93 18.80 0.10 26.21
CA GLN A 93 17.88 -0.91 25.65
C GLN A 93 17.53 -0.73 24.16
N HIS A 94 17.62 0.50 23.65
CA HIS A 94 17.46 0.82 22.23
C HIS A 94 18.65 1.67 21.76
N VAL A 95 19.20 1.35 20.59
CA VAL A 95 20.29 2.13 19.99
C VAL A 95 20.19 2.13 18.47
N VAL A 96 20.48 3.28 17.85
CA VAL A 96 20.59 3.40 16.39
C VAL A 96 22.05 3.34 15.99
N VAL A 97 22.36 2.48 15.04
CA VAL A 97 23.69 2.31 14.47
C VAL A 97 23.76 3.00 13.11
N VAL A 98 24.84 3.75 12.92
CA VAL A 98 25.17 4.43 11.66
C VAL A 98 26.43 3.82 11.06
N LEU A 99 26.46 3.69 9.74
CA LEU A 99 27.70 3.54 9.00
C LEU A 99 28.33 4.94 8.87
N ALA A 100 29.58 5.07 9.28
CA ALA A 100 30.30 6.33 9.28
C ALA A 100 31.52 6.28 8.34
N LEU A 101 31.62 7.29 7.48
CA LEU A 101 32.72 7.50 6.55
C LEU A 101 33.34 8.89 6.84
N PRO A 102 34.66 8.99 7.12
CA PRO A 102 35.26 10.28 7.42
C PRO A 102 35.08 11.32 6.29
N LEU A 103 34.91 12.58 6.67
CA LEU A 103 34.75 13.69 5.73
C LEU A 103 35.99 13.83 4.82
N LEU A 104 35.75 14.07 3.53
CA LEU A 104 36.80 14.42 2.59
C LEU A 104 37.25 15.87 2.83
N ARG A 105 38.54 16.10 3.05
CA ARG A 105 39.10 17.43 3.34
C ARG A 105 39.79 18.04 2.14
N ALA A 106 39.57 19.33 1.90
CA ALA A 106 40.10 20.02 0.71
C ALA A 106 41.62 20.26 0.77
N ASN A 107 42.19 20.35 1.97
CA ASN A 107 43.61 20.59 2.18
C ASN A 107 44.49 19.32 2.12
N GLY A 108 43.92 18.18 1.67
CA GLY A 108 44.63 16.92 1.56
C GLY A 108 44.69 16.12 2.85
N GLY A 109 45.59 15.13 2.89
CA GLY A 109 45.69 14.17 4.00
C GLY A 109 44.46 13.27 4.12
N ASN A 110 43.88 12.87 2.98
CA ASN A 110 42.69 12.03 2.90
C ASN A 110 42.99 10.54 2.75
N CYS A 111 44.28 10.15 2.65
CA CYS A 111 44.70 8.77 2.49
C CYS A 111 45.90 8.49 3.40
N LEU A 112 45.74 7.51 4.29
CA LEU A 112 46.80 7.02 5.17
C LEU A 112 47.63 5.93 4.49
N LYS A 113 48.91 5.82 4.85
CA LYS A 113 49.71 4.63 4.54
C LYS A 113 49.22 3.41 5.34
N PRO A 114 49.57 2.17 4.95
CA PRO A 114 49.03 0.96 5.55
C PRO A 114 49.08 0.92 7.08
N ASP A 115 50.20 1.33 7.67
CA ASP A 115 50.48 1.26 9.12
C ASP A 115 50.49 2.63 9.81
N GLU A 116 50.03 3.67 9.11
CA GLU A 116 50.01 5.02 9.66
C GLU A 116 48.87 5.17 10.68
N VAL A 117 49.23 5.71 11.85
CA VAL A 117 48.26 6.05 12.90
C VAL A 117 47.74 7.44 12.61
N ALA A 118 46.42 7.54 12.53
CA ALA A 118 45.75 8.81 12.24
C ALA A 118 45.54 9.58 13.55
N GLU A 119 45.96 10.85 13.60
CA GLU A 119 45.59 11.75 14.71
C GLU A 119 44.12 12.15 14.70
N ARG A 120 43.44 11.90 13.58
CA ARG A 120 42.04 12.23 13.30
C ARG A 120 41.45 11.21 12.33
N PRO A 121 40.12 11.10 12.19
CA PRO A 121 39.51 10.27 11.16
C PRO A 121 39.96 10.70 9.76
N VAL A 122 40.46 9.75 8.96
CA VAL A 122 40.91 9.97 7.57
C VAL A 122 40.15 9.01 6.65
N ARG A 123 39.66 9.53 5.53
CA ARG A 123 38.66 8.86 4.69
C ARG A 123 39.13 7.58 4.06
N TYR A 124 40.39 7.53 3.61
CA TYR A 124 40.94 6.38 2.92
C TYR A 124 42.22 5.87 3.59
N ARG A 125 42.51 4.59 3.33
CA ARG A 125 43.80 3.98 3.61
C ARG A 125 44.31 3.22 2.40
N GLN A 126 45.60 3.33 2.17
CA GLN A 126 46.29 2.59 1.13
C GLN A 126 46.36 1.10 1.51
N ARG A 127 46.00 0.24 0.57
CA ARG A 127 46.24 -1.21 0.60
C ARG A 127 46.94 -1.66 -0.67
N TRP A 128 47.73 -2.71 -0.59
CA TRP A 128 48.34 -3.33 -1.75
C TRP A 128 47.48 -4.52 -2.20
N ARG A 129 47.13 -4.56 -3.49
CA ARG A 129 46.34 -5.64 -4.08
C ARG A 129 46.98 -6.07 -5.39
N ASP A 130 47.02 -7.37 -5.60
CA ASP A 130 47.39 -7.96 -6.88
C ASP A 130 46.21 -7.85 -7.83
N VAL A 131 46.35 -7.04 -8.88
CA VAL A 131 45.31 -6.80 -9.88
C VAL A 131 45.73 -7.47 -11.17
N ARG A 132 44.90 -8.42 -11.62
CA ARG A 132 45.08 -9.11 -12.88
C ARG A 132 44.82 -8.14 -14.04
N ASN A 133 45.67 -8.20 -15.05
CA ASN A 133 45.43 -7.50 -16.29
C ASN A 133 44.21 -8.13 -17.00
N ALA A 134 43.15 -7.35 -17.22
CA ALA A 134 41.93 -7.83 -17.87
C ALA A 134 42.12 -8.19 -19.35
N PHE A 135 43.19 -7.70 -19.99
CA PHE A 135 43.47 -7.90 -21.41
C PHE A 135 44.78 -8.64 -21.65
N GLY A 136 45.35 -9.27 -20.61
CA GLY A 136 46.60 -10.01 -20.65
C GLY A 136 46.62 -11.15 -19.64
N GLU A 137 47.77 -11.81 -19.50
CA GLU A 137 47.94 -12.93 -18.56
C GLU A 137 48.67 -12.53 -17.27
N ASP A 138 49.21 -11.31 -17.22
CA ASP A 138 50.00 -10.83 -16.10
C ASP A 138 49.13 -10.30 -14.95
N THR A 139 49.75 -10.23 -13.78
CA THR A 139 49.18 -9.65 -12.55
C THR A 139 50.19 -8.70 -11.95
N ARG A 140 49.72 -7.55 -11.46
CA ARG A 140 50.58 -6.54 -10.85
C ARG A 140 50.05 -6.10 -9.51
N GLN A 141 50.94 -5.99 -8.53
CA GLN A 141 50.62 -5.37 -7.27
C GLN A 141 50.49 -3.86 -7.44
N ILE A 142 49.32 -3.32 -7.12
CA ILE A 142 49.04 -1.88 -7.14
C ILE A 142 48.53 -1.40 -5.79
N ALA A 143 48.79 -0.12 -5.50
CA ALA A 143 48.23 0.56 -4.35
C ALA A 143 46.78 0.95 -4.66
N VAL A 144 45.83 0.45 -3.86
CA VAL A 144 44.41 0.78 -3.92
C VAL A 144 44.00 1.61 -2.70
N MET A 145 43.01 2.47 -2.89
CA MET A 145 42.40 3.23 -1.79
C MET A 145 41.23 2.41 -1.23
N ARG A 146 41.19 2.24 0.10
CA ARG A 146 40.06 1.64 0.82
C ARG A 146 39.40 2.67 1.71
N PRO A 147 38.06 2.82 1.67
CA PRO A 147 37.38 3.69 2.61
C PRO A 147 37.51 3.15 4.04
N GLU A 148 37.83 4.02 4.99
CA GLU A 148 37.90 3.69 6.42
C GLU A 148 36.49 3.75 7.02
N LEU A 149 35.71 2.71 6.76
CA LEU A 149 34.35 2.57 7.25
C LEU A 149 34.35 2.15 8.71
N THR A 150 33.47 2.76 9.51
CA THR A 150 33.26 2.38 10.90
C THR A 150 31.79 2.31 11.22
N LEU A 151 31.39 1.30 12.00
CA LEU A 151 30.08 1.27 12.64
C LEU A 151 30.15 2.13 13.90
N ARG A 152 29.19 3.04 14.07
CA ARG A 152 29.12 3.98 15.19
C ARG A 152 27.70 4.08 15.71
N PHE A 153 27.53 4.56 16.93
CA PHE A 153 26.20 4.87 17.45
C PHE A 153 25.78 6.28 17.04
N ALA A 154 24.49 6.48 16.78
CA ALA A 154 23.95 7.76 16.36
C ALA A 154 24.14 8.86 17.43
N HIS A 155 24.16 8.49 18.71
CA HIS A 155 24.33 9.42 19.83
C HIS A 155 25.81 9.84 20.06
N GLN A 156 26.77 9.16 19.43
CA GLN A 156 28.18 9.54 19.52
C GLN A 156 28.45 10.85 18.76
N ASN A 157 29.55 11.52 19.09
CA ASN A 157 30.00 12.64 18.26
C ASN A 157 30.45 12.11 16.88
N ASN A 158 29.68 12.48 15.85
CA ASN A 158 29.87 12.07 14.47
C ASN A 158 30.22 13.26 13.54
N SER A 159 30.62 14.42 14.09
CA SER A 159 30.85 15.65 13.33
C SER A 159 31.94 15.57 12.25
N ASP A 160 32.93 14.68 12.42
CA ASP A 160 34.00 14.43 11.44
C ASP A 160 33.64 13.38 10.37
N TYR A 161 32.38 12.90 10.35
CA TYR A 161 31.92 11.82 9.50
C TYR A 161 30.69 12.22 8.67
N LEU A 162 30.58 11.62 7.50
CA LEU A 162 29.29 11.38 6.87
C LEU A 162 28.70 10.11 7.48
N THR A 163 27.42 10.16 7.82
CA THR A 163 26.73 9.03 8.45
C THR A 163 25.48 8.66 7.69
N CYS A 164 25.24 7.36 7.57
CA CYS A 164 23.96 6.81 7.14
C CYS A 164 23.45 5.87 8.24
N PRO A 165 22.26 6.09 8.82
CA PRO A 165 21.61 5.08 9.65
C PRO A 165 21.42 3.79 8.85
N ILE A 166 21.75 2.65 9.46
CA ILE A 166 21.66 1.33 8.78
C ILE A 166 20.88 0.29 9.59
N ALA A 167 20.80 0.47 10.91
CA ALA A 167 20.10 -0.46 11.78
C ALA A 167 19.67 0.22 13.08
N ARG A 168 18.56 -0.25 13.65
CA ARG A 168 18.18 0.00 15.04
C ARG A 168 18.21 -1.34 15.77
N LEU A 169 18.81 -1.35 16.94
CA LEU A 169 18.92 -2.51 17.80
C LEU A 169 18.06 -2.30 19.03
N GLN A 170 17.48 -3.39 19.51
CA GLN A 170 16.71 -3.43 20.75
C GLN A 170 17.06 -4.66 21.58
N GLN A 171 16.98 -4.53 22.89
CA GLN A 171 17.10 -5.65 23.81
C GLN A 171 15.74 -6.32 24.03
N ASP A 172 15.71 -7.65 24.00
CA ASP A 172 14.54 -8.42 24.43
C ASP A 172 14.40 -8.46 25.97
N SER A 173 13.37 -9.15 26.46
CA SER A 173 13.14 -9.35 27.89
C SER A 173 14.27 -10.14 28.58
N GLN A 174 15.08 -10.87 27.83
CA GLN A 174 16.24 -11.63 28.29
C GLN A 174 17.55 -10.84 28.17
N ARG A 175 17.49 -9.56 27.76
CA ARG A 175 18.64 -8.68 27.45
C ARG A 175 19.51 -9.15 26.28
N SER A 176 19.00 -10.03 25.42
CA SER A 176 19.62 -10.36 24.16
C SER A 176 19.35 -9.26 23.13
N TRP A 177 20.38 -8.89 22.37
CA TRP A 177 20.26 -7.92 21.29
C TRP A 177 19.60 -8.55 20.06
N GLN A 178 18.73 -7.78 19.41
CA GLN A 178 18.05 -8.13 18.17
C GLN A 178 17.89 -6.90 17.29
N LEU A 179 17.86 -7.13 15.97
CA LEU A 179 17.53 -6.09 15.00
C LEU A 179 16.06 -5.73 15.13
N ASP A 180 15.77 -4.43 15.13
CA ASP A 180 14.41 -3.96 15.01
C ASP A 180 13.99 -3.96 13.54
N GLU A 181 13.26 -5.00 13.15
CA GLU A 181 12.75 -5.20 11.79
C GLU A 181 11.76 -4.10 11.34
N THR A 182 11.23 -3.29 12.27
CA THR A 182 10.34 -2.17 11.95
C THR A 182 11.09 -0.88 11.62
N PHE A 183 12.41 -0.86 11.80
CA PHE A 183 13.22 0.31 11.52
C PHE A 183 13.36 0.55 10.02
N LEU A 184 13.11 1.79 9.59
CA LEU A 184 13.26 2.25 8.22
C LEU A 184 14.39 3.27 8.15
N PRO A 185 15.62 2.85 7.78
CA PRO A 185 16.69 3.79 7.50
C PRO A 185 16.37 4.64 6.27
N PRO A 186 17.16 5.67 5.94
CA PRO A 186 17.09 6.31 4.62
C PRO A 186 17.34 5.24 3.54
N LEU A 187 16.40 5.07 2.60
CA LEU A 187 16.43 3.99 1.62
C LEU A 187 16.60 4.51 0.20
N LEU A 188 17.40 3.80 -0.60
CA LEU A 188 17.54 3.99 -2.05
C LEU A 188 16.88 2.90 -2.88
N ALA A 189 16.54 1.78 -2.25
CA ALA A 189 15.82 0.68 -2.88
C ALA A 189 14.78 0.12 -1.89
N ILE A 190 13.59 -0.22 -2.37
CA ILE A 190 12.52 -0.80 -1.55
C ILE A 190 12.98 -2.11 -0.88
N GLN A 191 13.73 -2.94 -1.62
CA GLN A 191 14.30 -4.20 -1.11
C GLN A 191 15.24 -4.03 0.10
N GLY A 192 15.77 -2.82 0.32
CA GLY A 192 16.60 -2.53 1.49
C GLY A 192 15.83 -2.60 2.82
N SER A 193 14.49 -2.65 2.79
CA SER A 193 13.66 -2.89 3.98
C SER A 193 12.69 -4.05 3.75
N ARG A 194 12.82 -5.09 4.58
CA ARG A 194 11.88 -6.22 4.62
C ARG A 194 10.48 -5.77 5.00
N TRP A 195 10.37 -4.89 6.01
CA TRP A 195 9.08 -4.34 6.44
C TRP A 195 8.37 -3.64 5.28
N LEU A 196 9.07 -2.80 4.52
CA LEU A 196 8.45 -2.07 3.41
C LEU A 196 7.97 -3.01 2.29
N MET A 197 8.75 -4.04 1.98
CA MET A 197 8.35 -5.09 1.04
C MET A 197 7.08 -5.81 1.51
N THR A 198 7.06 -6.26 2.77
CA THR A 198 5.90 -6.97 3.34
C THR A 198 4.66 -6.09 3.38
N GLN A 199 4.78 -4.82 3.76
CA GLN A 199 3.65 -3.88 3.77
C GLN A 199 3.11 -3.61 2.37
N LEU A 200 3.99 -3.45 1.37
CA LEU A 200 3.57 -3.29 -0.02
C LEU A 200 2.84 -4.54 -0.53
N GLU A 201 3.30 -5.74 -0.18
CA GLU A 201 2.63 -7.00 -0.50
C GLU A 201 1.25 -7.13 0.15
N GLN A 202 1.13 -6.76 1.42
CA GLN A 202 -0.13 -6.79 2.16
C GLN A 202 -1.13 -5.79 1.58
N LEU A 203 -0.71 -4.55 1.34
CA LEU A 203 -1.53 -3.53 0.69
C LEU A 203 -2.02 -3.99 -0.69
N MET A 204 -1.13 -4.55 -1.53
CA MET A 204 -1.50 -5.03 -2.86
C MET A 204 -2.48 -6.20 -2.81
N THR A 205 -2.35 -7.08 -1.83
CA THR A 205 -3.30 -8.17 -1.59
C THR A 205 -4.68 -7.61 -1.23
N GLN A 206 -4.73 -6.71 -0.25
CA GLN A 206 -5.98 -6.05 0.15
C GLN A 206 -6.63 -5.30 -1.01
N LEU A 207 -5.84 -4.52 -1.77
CA LEU A 207 -6.29 -3.77 -2.93
C LEU A 207 -6.91 -4.70 -3.98
N ARG A 208 -6.23 -5.78 -4.36
CA ARG A 208 -6.74 -6.75 -5.35
C ARG A 208 -8.02 -7.45 -4.89
N THR A 209 -8.09 -7.85 -3.62
CA THR A 209 -9.31 -8.45 -3.04
C THR A 209 -10.47 -7.47 -3.09
N ARG A 210 -10.24 -6.20 -2.72
CA ARG A 210 -11.27 -5.14 -2.76
C ARG A 210 -11.69 -4.85 -4.20
N LEU A 211 -10.73 -4.75 -5.12
CA LEU A 211 -11.00 -4.52 -6.53
C LEU A 211 -11.86 -5.63 -7.13
N SER A 212 -11.54 -6.92 -6.87
CA SER A 212 -12.34 -8.06 -7.34
C SER A 212 -13.79 -7.95 -6.87
N ARG A 213 -14.00 -7.68 -5.58
CA ARG A 213 -15.34 -7.55 -5.00
C ARG A 213 -16.14 -6.42 -5.65
N LEU A 214 -15.51 -5.26 -5.88
CA LEU A 214 -16.17 -4.12 -6.52
C LEU A 214 -16.49 -4.38 -8.01
N MET A 215 -15.64 -5.13 -8.70
CA MET A 215 -15.90 -5.57 -10.07
C MET A 215 -17.06 -6.57 -10.16
N ASP A 216 -17.19 -7.47 -9.19
CA ASP A 216 -18.30 -8.43 -9.14
C ASP A 216 -19.63 -7.71 -8.89
N MET A 217 -19.66 -6.74 -7.96
CA MET A 217 -20.83 -5.87 -7.75
C MET A 217 -21.25 -5.13 -9.03
N ARG A 218 -20.29 -4.72 -9.87
CA ARG A 218 -20.59 -4.10 -11.17
C ARG A 218 -21.27 -5.07 -12.13
N ARG A 219 -20.87 -6.35 -12.14
CA ARG A 219 -21.44 -7.39 -13.03
C ARG A 219 -22.86 -7.74 -12.65
N GLU A 220 -23.14 -7.84 -11.35
CA GLU A 220 -24.49 -8.09 -10.83
C GLU A 220 -25.47 -6.95 -11.15
N SER A 221 -24.98 -5.71 -11.26
CA SER A 221 -25.82 -4.55 -11.52
C SER A 221 -26.15 -4.29 -13.00
N ASN A 222 -25.42 -4.84 -13.98
CA ASN A 222 -25.64 -4.52 -15.41
C ASN A 222 -25.08 -5.57 -16.39
N GLU A 223 -25.96 -6.22 -17.16
CA GLU A 223 -25.59 -7.05 -18.33
C GLU A 223 -25.30 -6.23 -19.61
N ARG A 224 -25.55 -4.91 -19.61
CA ARG A 224 -25.31 -4.03 -20.76
C ARG A 224 -24.34 -2.89 -20.43
N MET A 225 -23.62 -2.49 -21.48
CA MET A 225 -22.45 -1.64 -21.48
C MET A 225 -22.68 -0.28 -20.80
N ALA A 226 -22.08 -0.08 -19.62
CA ALA A 226 -21.70 1.23 -19.05
C ALA A 226 -22.79 2.30 -18.81
N ASP A 227 -24.02 1.94 -18.42
CA ASP A 227 -24.95 2.90 -17.82
C ASP A 227 -24.63 3.05 -16.32
N PHE A 228 -23.75 3.99 -15.97
CA PHE A 228 -23.62 4.43 -14.57
C PHE A 228 -24.84 5.29 -14.23
N ALA A 229 -25.71 4.79 -13.37
CA ALA A 229 -26.73 5.65 -12.77
C ALA A 229 -26.04 6.69 -11.86
N VAL A 230 -26.69 7.83 -11.59
CA VAL A 230 -26.15 8.86 -10.67
C VAL A 230 -25.85 8.30 -9.27
N ALA A 231 -26.50 7.20 -8.89
CA ALA A 231 -26.24 6.46 -7.64
C ALA A 231 -24.90 5.71 -7.61
N ASP A 232 -24.30 5.40 -8.77
CA ASP A 232 -23.09 4.57 -8.89
C ASP A 232 -21.80 5.39 -9.03
N VAL A 233 -21.88 6.73 -8.92
CA VAL A 233 -20.72 7.63 -9.10
C VAL A 233 -19.62 7.33 -8.10
N SER A 234 -19.96 7.00 -6.84
CA SER A 234 -18.98 6.62 -5.82
C SER A 234 -18.26 5.32 -6.16
N LEU A 235 -19.00 4.31 -6.64
CA LEU A 235 -18.45 3.03 -7.07
C LEU A 235 -17.52 3.21 -8.29
N PHE A 236 -17.93 4.04 -9.26
CA PHE A 236 -17.11 4.37 -10.42
C PHE A 236 -15.78 5.01 -10.02
N TRP A 237 -15.80 6.06 -9.19
CA TRP A 237 -14.57 6.75 -8.78
C TRP A 237 -13.66 5.86 -7.93
N LEU A 238 -14.23 5.02 -7.07
CA LEU A 238 -13.47 4.04 -6.32
C LEU A 238 -12.81 3.00 -7.26
N LEU A 239 -13.57 2.41 -8.19
CA LEU A 239 -13.02 1.51 -9.19
C LEU A 239 -11.94 2.19 -10.04
N ASN A 240 -12.15 3.45 -10.43
CA ASN A 240 -11.16 4.22 -11.20
C ASN A 240 -9.86 4.41 -10.43
N ALA A 241 -9.94 4.79 -9.15
CA ALA A 241 -8.78 4.96 -8.28
C ALA A 241 -8.00 3.65 -8.11
N LEU A 242 -8.69 2.54 -7.80
CA LEU A 242 -8.06 1.25 -7.57
C LEU A 242 -7.49 0.62 -8.85
N ASN A 243 -8.24 0.64 -9.96
CA ASN A 243 -7.77 0.11 -11.25
C ASN A 243 -6.55 0.88 -11.79
N SER A 244 -6.48 2.19 -11.53
CA SER A 244 -5.34 3.00 -11.96
C SER A 244 -4.10 2.76 -11.10
N ALA A 245 -4.30 2.55 -9.79
CA ALA A 245 -3.20 2.34 -8.84
C ALA A 245 -2.59 0.93 -8.92
N GLU A 246 -3.39 -0.12 -9.08
CA GLU A 246 -2.93 -1.52 -9.07
C GLU A 246 -1.73 -1.80 -9.99
N PRO A 247 -1.76 -1.47 -11.30
CA PRO A 247 -0.66 -1.82 -12.20
C PRO A 247 0.62 -1.03 -11.89
N VAL A 248 0.49 0.20 -11.40
CA VAL A 248 1.61 1.07 -11.02
C VAL A 248 2.25 0.58 -9.73
N LEU A 249 1.46 0.29 -8.70
CA LEU A 249 1.98 -0.27 -7.45
C LEU A 249 2.55 -1.68 -7.66
N GLY A 250 1.93 -2.48 -8.53
CA GLY A 250 2.44 -3.80 -8.94
C GLY A 250 3.80 -3.77 -9.64
N GLN A 251 4.18 -2.66 -10.31
CA GLN A 251 5.53 -2.48 -10.85
C GLN A 251 6.59 -2.46 -9.74
N PHE A 252 6.32 -1.81 -8.61
CA PHE A 252 7.26 -1.74 -7.50
C PHE A 252 7.49 -3.10 -6.83
N GLN A 253 6.49 -3.99 -6.83
CA GLN A 253 6.67 -5.38 -6.38
C GLN A 253 7.58 -6.18 -7.33
N ARG A 254 7.46 -5.98 -8.65
CA ARG A 254 8.29 -6.66 -9.66
C ARG A 254 9.72 -6.12 -9.72
N HIS A 255 9.90 -4.85 -9.33
CA HIS A 255 11.16 -4.12 -9.41
C HIS A 255 11.51 -3.49 -8.06
N PRO A 256 11.84 -4.30 -7.05
CA PRO A 256 12.06 -3.83 -5.69
C PRO A 256 13.38 -3.04 -5.52
N GLN A 257 14.23 -3.00 -6.56
CA GLN A 257 15.37 -2.09 -6.67
C GLN A 257 14.97 -0.61 -6.85
N SER A 258 13.68 -0.34 -7.08
CA SER A 258 13.17 1.01 -7.28
C SER A 258 13.29 1.85 -6.01
N PRO A 259 13.57 3.17 -6.12
CA PRO A 259 13.65 4.05 -4.95
C PRO A 259 12.29 4.27 -4.27
N PRO A 260 12.21 4.23 -2.93
CA PRO A 260 10.98 4.54 -2.20
C PRO A 260 10.46 5.97 -2.43
N GLU A 261 11.33 6.93 -2.77
CA GLU A 261 10.94 8.30 -3.15
C GLU A 261 10.00 8.32 -4.37
N ARG A 262 10.04 7.29 -5.23
CA ARG A 262 9.10 7.13 -6.36
C ARG A 262 7.82 6.40 -6.00
N LEU A 263 7.85 5.54 -4.98
CA LEU A 263 6.69 4.82 -4.47
C LEU A 263 5.76 5.76 -3.69
N TYR A 264 6.33 6.62 -2.84
CA TYR A 264 5.58 7.52 -1.96
C TYR A 264 4.53 8.37 -2.70
N PRO A 265 4.83 9.05 -3.82
CA PRO A 265 3.84 9.85 -4.53
C PRO A 265 2.65 9.03 -5.03
N GLU A 266 2.85 7.78 -5.42
CA GLU A 266 1.78 6.91 -5.92
C GLU A 266 0.91 6.36 -4.78
N LEU A 267 1.50 6.06 -3.62
CA LEU A 267 0.75 5.75 -2.40
C LEU A 267 -0.05 6.97 -1.92
N ALA A 268 0.56 8.15 -1.90
CA ALA A 268 -0.11 9.40 -1.51
C ALA A 268 -1.24 9.76 -2.49
N ARG A 269 -1.05 9.52 -3.80
CA ARG A 269 -2.09 9.72 -4.83
C ARG A 269 -3.29 8.80 -4.59
N LEU A 270 -3.03 7.53 -4.28
CA LEU A 270 -4.08 6.56 -3.94
C LEU A 270 -4.81 7.00 -2.66
N ALA A 271 -4.10 7.31 -1.58
CA ALA A 271 -4.69 7.77 -0.34
C ALA A 271 -5.55 9.03 -0.55
N GLY A 272 -5.04 10.03 -1.29
CA GLY A 272 -5.76 11.25 -1.62
C GLY A 272 -7.05 10.99 -2.39
N SER A 273 -7.05 9.99 -3.27
CA SER A 273 -8.24 9.58 -4.02
C SER A 273 -9.24 8.82 -3.15
N LEU A 274 -8.79 7.99 -2.20
CA LEU A 274 -9.68 7.27 -1.28
C LEU A 274 -10.26 8.18 -0.18
N LEU A 275 -9.54 9.22 0.22
CA LEU A 275 -10.01 10.22 1.19
C LEU A 275 -11.25 10.97 0.74
N THR A 276 -11.58 11.00 -0.56
CA THR A 276 -12.84 11.62 -1.03
C THR A 276 -14.08 10.88 -0.52
N PHE A 277 -13.92 9.64 -0.05
CA PHE A 277 -14.99 8.82 0.52
C PHE A 277 -14.94 8.73 2.04
N SER A 278 -13.93 9.32 2.69
CA SER A 278 -13.78 9.30 4.14
C SER A 278 -14.42 10.54 4.77
N LEU A 279 -15.11 10.33 5.90
CA LEU A 279 -15.58 11.41 6.77
C LEU A 279 -14.72 11.54 8.03
N GLU A 280 -13.89 10.54 8.32
CA GLU A 280 -13.09 10.43 9.54
C GLU A 280 -11.70 11.06 9.37
N HIS A 281 -11.14 10.96 8.16
CA HIS A 281 -9.80 11.46 7.85
C HIS A 281 -9.83 12.64 6.88
N GLN A 282 -8.84 13.51 6.99
CA GLN A 282 -8.63 14.64 6.09
C GLN A 282 -7.34 14.46 5.28
N VAL A 283 -7.16 15.26 4.22
CA VAL A 283 -5.94 15.25 3.37
C VAL A 283 -4.66 15.48 4.16
N SER A 284 -4.72 16.22 5.27
CA SER A 284 -3.60 16.43 6.20
C SER A 284 -3.12 15.15 6.90
N ALA A 285 -3.88 14.05 6.86
CA ALA A 285 -3.46 12.76 7.38
C ALA A 285 -2.37 12.09 6.53
N ILE A 286 -2.18 12.52 5.27
CA ILE A 286 -1.10 12.01 4.42
C ILE A 286 0.24 12.58 4.94
N PRO A 287 1.16 11.74 5.44
CA PRO A 287 2.40 12.21 6.03
C PRO A 287 3.34 12.80 4.98
N VAL A 288 4.02 13.91 5.33
CA VAL A 288 5.01 14.56 4.45
C VAL A 288 6.29 13.73 4.37
N TRP A 289 6.88 13.63 3.17
CA TRP A 289 8.14 12.95 2.94
C TRP A 289 9.28 13.49 3.84
N GLN A 290 9.91 12.58 4.57
CA GLN A 290 11.07 12.84 5.44
C GLN A 290 12.10 11.72 5.23
N HIS A 291 13.02 11.92 4.28
CA HIS A 291 13.98 10.88 3.85
C HIS A 291 14.82 10.29 4.99
N GLU A 292 15.18 11.12 5.97
CA GLU A 292 15.97 10.71 7.13
C GLU A 292 15.16 9.95 8.19
N GLN A 293 13.82 10.04 8.14
CA GLN A 293 12.90 9.54 9.16
C GLN A 293 11.72 8.80 8.51
N LEU A 294 12.01 7.80 7.67
CA LEU A 294 10.98 7.06 6.92
C LEU A 294 9.95 6.34 7.81
N ASN A 295 10.29 6.03 9.07
CA ASN A 295 9.34 5.54 10.08
C ASN A 295 8.18 6.52 10.36
N ASN A 296 8.35 7.82 10.13
CA ASN A 296 7.29 8.82 10.28
C ASN A 296 6.46 9.01 9.00
N VAL A 297 6.81 8.30 7.92
CA VAL A 297 6.21 8.45 6.59
C VAL A 297 5.44 7.19 6.19
N PHE A 298 6.13 6.05 6.08
CA PHE A 298 5.51 4.86 5.52
C PHE A 298 4.52 4.17 6.48
N PRO A 299 4.86 3.87 7.74
CA PRO A 299 3.91 3.27 8.68
C PRO A 299 2.56 4.00 8.76
N PRO A 300 2.50 5.31 9.06
CA PRO A 300 1.21 6.01 9.11
C PRO A 300 0.49 6.07 7.75
N LEU A 301 1.22 6.07 6.63
CA LEU A 301 0.61 6.05 5.29
C LEU A 301 0.00 4.69 4.95
N PHE A 302 0.68 3.58 5.30
CA PHE A 302 0.15 2.23 5.12
C PHE A 302 -1.05 1.96 6.02
N ASP A 303 -1.01 2.40 7.28
CA ASP A 303 -2.14 2.31 8.21
C ASP A 303 -3.35 3.07 7.64
N LEU A 304 -3.17 4.32 7.23
CA LEU A 304 -4.22 5.12 6.59
C LEU A 304 -4.80 4.45 5.34
N LEU A 305 -3.95 3.88 4.48
CA LEU A 305 -4.41 3.17 3.29
C LEU A 305 -5.19 1.90 3.63
N GLY A 306 -4.77 1.16 4.66
CA GLY A 306 -5.50 0.01 5.19
C GLY A 306 -6.89 0.40 5.66
N ASP A 307 -6.98 1.40 6.53
CA ASP A 307 -8.24 1.92 7.06
C ASP A 307 -9.18 2.38 5.94
N LEU A 308 -8.64 3.14 4.97
CA LEU A 308 -9.41 3.63 3.83
C LEU A 308 -9.92 2.49 2.94
N LEU A 309 -9.10 1.48 2.63
CA LEU A 309 -9.53 0.33 1.82
C LEU A 309 -10.58 -0.52 2.54
N GLU A 310 -10.57 -0.56 3.86
CA GLU A 310 -11.59 -1.25 4.65
C GLU A 310 -12.92 -0.49 4.70
N ALA A 311 -12.85 0.81 5.00
CA ALA A 311 -14.00 1.70 5.18
C ALA A 311 -14.67 2.12 3.86
N SER A 312 -13.94 2.14 2.74
CA SER A 312 -14.42 2.73 1.48
C SER A 312 -15.42 1.88 0.70
N LEU A 313 -16.18 0.96 1.30
CA LEU A 313 -17.26 0.26 0.58
C LEU A 313 -18.57 1.07 0.66
N PRO A 314 -19.02 1.70 -0.43
CA PRO A 314 -20.36 2.19 -0.52
C PRO A 314 -21.21 1.04 -1.06
N SER A 315 -21.69 0.14 -0.20
CA SER A 315 -23.01 -0.44 -0.43
C SER A 315 -23.54 -1.08 0.84
N ARG A 316 -24.50 -0.38 1.46
CA ARG A 316 -25.43 -1.00 2.41
C ARG A 316 -26.46 -1.86 1.68
N VAL A 317 -26.47 -1.87 0.34
CA VAL A 317 -27.55 -2.49 -0.46
C VAL A 317 -27.10 -3.79 -1.08
N VAL A 318 -27.88 -4.83 -0.83
CA VAL A 318 -27.76 -6.16 -1.42
C VAL A 318 -28.96 -6.34 -2.35
N ALA A 319 -28.70 -6.54 -3.65
CA ALA A 319 -29.73 -7.00 -4.58
C ALA A 319 -29.97 -8.50 -4.35
N ILE A 320 -31.23 -8.88 -4.20
CA ILE A 320 -31.63 -10.25 -3.92
C ILE A 320 -32.32 -10.81 -5.17
N GLU A 321 -31.75 -11.88 -5.71
CA GLU A 321 -32.30 -12.57 -6.88
C GLU A 321 -33.68 -13.16 -6.57
N LEU A 322 -34.62 -12.95 -7.50
CA LEU A 322 -35.97 -13.49 -7.44
C LEU A 322 -36.18 -14.51 -8.57
N GLU A 323 -36.41 -15.77 -8.20
CA GLU A 323 -36.85 -16.83 -9.10
C GLU A 323 -38.35 -16.65 -9.41
N HIS A 324 -38.70 -16.43 -10.69
CA HIS A 324 -40.10 -16.24 -11.12
C HIS A 324 -40.70 -17.52 -11.71
N ASP A 325 -41.79 -18.01 -11.13
CA ASP A 325 -42.66 -19.02 -11.73
C ASP A 325 -43.89 -18.35 -12.34
N ALA A 326 -43.84 -18.13 -13.66
CA ALA A 326 -44.89 -17.48 -14.42
C ALA A 326 -46.23 -18.24 -14.43
N ARG A 327 -46.24 -19.56 -14.21
CA ARG A 327 -47.48 -20.37 -14.23
C ARG A 327 -48.29 -20.18 -12.96
N LEU A 328 -47.60 -19.99 -11.83
CA LEU A 328 -48.21 -19.84 -10.52
C LEU A 328 -48.24 -18.39 -10.04
N HIS A 329 -47.63 -17.47 -10.81
CA HIS A 329 -47.46 -16.06 -10.46
C HIS A 329 -46.73 -15.85 -9.12
N PHE A 330 -45.75 -16.72 -8.84
CA PHE A 330 -44.91 -16.64 -7.65
C PHE A 330 -43.51 -16.12 -8.00
N TRP A 331 -42.99 -15.24 -7.16
CA TRP A 331 -41.60 -14.84 -7.15
C TRP A 331 -41.00 -15.27 -5.81
N GLN A 332 -39.84 -15.93 -5.86
CA GLN A 332 -39.20 -16.48 -4.68
C GLN A 332 -37.76 -15.98 -4.56
N ALA A 333 -37.41 -15.48 -3.38
CA ALA A 333 -36.04 -15.09 -3.01
C ALA A 333 -35.52 -15.99 -1.89
N ARG A 334 -34.28 -16.47 -2.03
CA ARG A 334 -33.58 -17.21 -0.98
C ARG A 334 -32.59 -16.30 -0.27
N LEU A 335 -32.76 -16.17 1.05
CA LEU A 335 -31.92 -15.33 1.90
C LEU A 335 -30.78 -16.18 2.49
N HIS A 336 -29.76 -16.40 1.67
CA HIS A 336 -28.59 -17.21 2.03
C HIS A 336 -27.66 -16.52 3.05
N ASP A 337 -27.58 -15.19 3.01
CA ASP A 337 -26.73 -14.41 3.91
C ASP A 337 -27.42 -14.20 5.28
N PRO A 338 -26.80 -14.63 6.40
CA PRO A 338 -27.34 -14.41 7.74
C PRO A 338 -27.59 -12.94 8.08
N ARG A 339 -26.78 -12.02 7.53
CA ARG A 339 -26.88 -10.57 7.80
C ARG A 339 -28.19 -9.96 7.33
N LEU A 340 -28.81 -10.57 6.32
CA LEU A 340 -30.10 -10.14 5.79
C LEU A 340 -31.24 -10.40 6.80
N ARG A 341 -31.09 -11.39 7.69
CA ARG A 341 -32.20 -11.84 8.55
C ARG A 341 -32.45 -10.97 9.77
N GLU A 342 -31.41 -10.32 10.31
CA GLU A 342 -31.48 -9.64 11.61
C GLU A 342 -31.26 -8.13 11.53
N GLY A 343 -30.76 -7.60 10.41
CA GLY A 343 -30.33 -6.20 10.32
C GLY A 343 -30.50 -5.56 8.95
N ALA A 344 -31.63 -5.75 8.26
CA ALA A 344 -31.87 -5.14 6.96
C ALA A 344 -33.29 -4.56 6.80
N ASP A 345 -33.39 -3.47 6.06
CA ASP A 345 -34.64 -2.94 5.51
C ASP A 345 -34.85 -3.44 4.09
N TYR A 346 -36.05 -3.92 3.77
CA TYR A 346 -36.35 -4.53 2.48
C TYR A 346 -37.21 -3.62 1.62
N TYR A 347 -36.82 -3.51 0.35
CA TYR A 347 -37.44 -2.65 -0.62
C TYR A 347 -37.66 -3.40 -1.92
N LEU A 348 -38.87 -3.32 -2.44
CA LEU A 348 -39.30 -3.97 -3.68
C LEU A 348 -39.45 -2.91 -4.76
N SER A 349 -38.74 -3.10 -5.86
CA SER A 349 -38.85 -2.33 -7.09
C SER A 349 -39.78 -3.08 -8.04
N VAL A 350 -40.82 -2.40 -8.53
CA VAL A 350 -41.87 -3.01 -9.34
C VAL A 350 -41.99 -2.23 -10.64
N ARG A 351 -41.81 -2.90 -11.77
CA ARG A 351 -42.11 -2.37 -13.10
C ARG A 351 -43.37 -3.05 -13.64
N SER A 352 -44.34 -2.27 -14.10
CA SER A 352 -45.58 -2.78 -14.71
C SER A 352 -46.02 -1.85 -15.83
N ARG A 353 -46.85 -2.35 -16.75
CA ARG A 353 -47.53 -1.54 -17.78
C ARG A 353 -48.63 -0.64 -17.23
N MET A 354 -48.99 -0.78 -15.96
CA MET A 354 -49.98 0.07 -15.29
C MET A 354 -49.44 1.48 -15.05
N SER A 355 -50.34 2.46 -14.92
CA SER A 355 -49.94 3.80 -14.50
C SER A 355 -49.40 3.79 -13.06
N ALA A 356 -48.45 4.67 -12.75
CA ALA A 356 -47.82 4.77 -11.42
C ALA A 356 -48.85 4.91 -10.29
N ALA A 357 -49.88 5.74 -10.47
CA ALA A 357 -50.93 5.95 -9.48
C ALA A 357 -51.75 4.69 -9.21
N GLN A 358 -52.11 3.95 -10.27
CA GLN A 358 -52.85 2.69 -10.12
C GLN A 358 -51.98 1.61 -9.47
N LEU A 359 -50.69 1.53 -9.83
CA LEU A 359 -49.78 0.55 -9.26
C LEU A 359 -49.54 0.82 -7.76
N GLN A 360 -49.35 2.08 -7.36
CA GLN A 360 -49.18 2.44 -5.94
C GLN A 360 -50.40 2.09 -5.08
N GLU A 361 -51.62 2.21 -5.61
CA GLU A 361 -52.85 1.88 -4.87
C GLU A 361 -53.16 0.37 -4.87
N GLN A 362 -53.02 -0.28 -6.03
CA GLN A 362 -53.48 -1.65 -6.21
C GLN A 362 -52.46 -2.70 -5.77
N PHE A 363 -51.16 -2.43 -5.97
CA PHE A 363 -50.11 -3.41 -5.70
C PHE A 363 -50.06 -3.85 -4.23
N PRO A 364 -50.09 -2.94 -3.22
CA PRO A 364 -50.10 -3.35 -1.81
C PRO A 364 -51.30 -4.18 -1.38
N ARG A 365 -52.45 -4.02 -2.07
CA ARG A 365 -53.69 -4.74 -1.73
C ARG A 365 -53.72 -6.14 -2.33
N GLN A 366 -53.15 -6.29 -3.53
CA GLN A 366 -53.25 -7.50 -4.34
C GLN A 366 -52.02 -8.41 -4.21
N CYS A 367 -50.83 -7.83 -4.05
CA CYS A 367 -49.60 -8.58 -3.80
C CYS A 367 -49.67 -9.22 -2.40
N LYS A 368 -49.31 -10.51 -2.32
CA LYS A 368 -49.21 -11.23 -1.04
C LYS A 368 -47.76 -11.62 -0.80
N VAL A 369 -47.25 -11.25 0.37
CA VAL A 369 -45.84 -11.46 0.75
C VAL A 369 -45.78 -12.29 2.04
N GLY A 370 -44.84 -13.23 2.12
CA GLY A 370 -44.62 -14.03 3.32
C GLY A 370 -43.74 -15.25 3.06
N SER A 371 -43.72 -16.18 4.02
CA SER A 371 -43.06 -17.48 3.85
C SER A 371 -43.78 -18.33 2.78
N PRO A 372 -43.10 -19.26 2.10
CA PRO A 372 -43.70 -20.08 1.04
C PRO A 372 -45.00 -20.79 1.45
N ASP A 373 -45.02 -21.38 2.65
CA ASP A 373 -46.19 -22.09 3.18
C ASP A 373 -47.33 -21.12 3.50
N HIS A 374 -47.00 -19.97 4.08
CA HIS A 374 -47.98 -18.93 4.40
C HIS A 374 -48.63 -18.38 3.13
N VAL A 375 -47.84 -17.96 2.14
CA VAL A 375 -48.34 -17.38 0.88
C VAL A 375 -49.29 -18.35 0.17
N ARG A 376 -48.91 -19.62 0.02
CA ARG A 376 -49.76 -20.65 -0.59
C ARG A 376 -51.10 -20.83 0.12
N SER A 377 -51.12 -20.70 1.45
CA SER A 377 -52.36 -20.78 2.23
C SER A 377 -53.26 -19.56 2.07
N ILE A 378 -52.66 -18.37 1.86
CA ILE A 378 -53.42 -17.11 1.82
C ILE A 378 -53.84 -16.68 0.42
N VAL A 379 -53.23 -17.20 -0.66
CA VAL A 379 -53.57 -16.82 -2.05
C VAL A 379 -55.06 -17.01 -2.37
N ASN A 380 -55.68 -18.07 -1.84
CA ASN A 380 -57.10 -18.39 -2.05
C ASN A 380 -58.01 -17.91 -0.92
N SER A 381 -57.50 -17.14 0.03
CA SER A 381 -58.26 -16.62 1.18
C SER A 381 -58.12 -15.10 1.27
N SER A 382 -59.11 -14.39 1.81
CA SER A 382 -59.02 -12.93 1.99
C SER A 382 -58.07 -12.48 3.11
N ARG A 383 -57.08 -13.31 3.48
CA ARG A 383 -56.09 -13.01 4.52
C ARG A 383 -55.01 -12.06 3.98
N VAL A 384 -54.44 -11.30 4.90
CA VAL A 384 -53.42 -10.28 4.62
C VAL A 384 -52.05 -10.90 4.85
N GLY A 385 -51.13 -10.71 3.90
CA GLY A 385 -49.72 -11.09 4.06
C GLY A 385 -48.93 -9.99 4.75
N VAL A 386 -47.61 -10.00 4.61
CA VAL A 386 -46.75 -8.88 5.04
C VAL A 386 -47.18 -7.60 4.32
N PRO A 387 -47.45 -6.50 5.05
CA PRO A 387 -47.89 -5.26 4.44
C PRO A 387 -46.76 -4.61 3.64
N LEU A 388 -47.12 -4.10 2.45
CA LEU A 388 -46.25 -3.31 1.60
C LEU A 388 -46.66 -1.84 1.69
N ALA A 389 -45.71 -0.95 1.93
CA ALA A 389 -45.97 0.49 1.97
C ALA A 389 -45.35 1.18 0.75
N PRO A 390 -46.13 1.90 -0.08
CA PRO A 390 -45.59 2.64 -1.21
C PRO A 390 -44.67 3.76 -0.72
N LEU A 391 -43.49 3.86 -1.33
CA LEU A 391 -42.51 4.89 -1.00
C LEU A 391 -42.76 6.18 -1.79
N ARG A 392 -42.75 7.31 -1.10
CA ARG A 392 -42.74 8.64 -1.74
C ARG A 392 -41.34 9.05 -2.21
N HIS A 393 -40.31 8.60 -1.50
CA HIS A 393 -38.91 8.81 -1.81
C HIS A 393 -38.16 7.50 -1.63
N VAL A 394 -37.41 7.11 -2.65
CA VAL A 394 -36.53 5.93 -2.59
C VAL A 394 -35.29 6.30 -1.79
N PRO A 395 -34.87 5.48 -0.81
CA PRO A 395 -33.60 5.68 -0.12
C PRO A 395 -32.45 5.85 -1.11
N ALA A 396 -31.54 6.78 -0.83
CA ALA A 396 -30.41 7.10 -1.72
C ALA A 396 -29.50 5.90 -2.03
N ALA A 397 -29.58 4.85 -1.19
CA ALA A 397 -28.80 3.64 -1.35
C ALA A 397 -29.31 2.73 -2.48
N ILE A 398 -30.57 2.85 -2.90
CA ILE A 398 -31.20 1.97 -3.90
C ILE A 398 -31.14 2.62 -5.28
N PRO A 399 -30.80 1.86 -6.35
CA PRO A 399 -30.77 2.39 -7.70
C PRO A 399 -32.16 2.85 -8.16
N LEU A 400 -32.27 4.13 -8.54
CA LEU A 400 -33.51 4.74 -8.98
C LEU A 400 -33.76 4.50 -10.48
N ARG A 401 -34.86 3.82 -10.80
CA ARG A 401 -35.35 3.56 -12.16
C ARG A 401 -36.63 4.36 -12.35
N LEU A 402 -36.64 5.25 -13.34
CA LEU A 402 -37.75 6.21 -13.58
C LEU A 402 -39.11 5.53 -13.86
N GLU A 403 -39.09 4.34 -14.44
CA GLU A 403 -40.30 3.59 -14.80
C GLU A 403 -40.84 2.71 -13.66
N ASN A 404 -40.08 2.58 -12.56
CA ASN A 404 -40.42 1.66 -11.48
C ASN A 404 -41.10 2.39 -10.32
N GLN A 405 -41.95 1.65 -9.59
CA GLN A 405 -42.50 2.06 -8.32
C GLN A 405 -41.89 1.25 -7.20
N TYR A 406 -41.67 1.89 -6.05
CA TYR A 406 -40.94 1.30 -4.94
C TYR A 406 -41.84 1.11 -3.73
N PHE A 407 -41.71 -0.04 -3.08
CA PHE A 407 -42.47 -0.41 -1.89
C PHE A 407 -41.49 -0.86 -0.81
N SER A 408 -41.78 -0.51 0.44
CA SER A 408 -41.06 -1.03 1.61
C SER A 408 -41.84 -2.17 2.25
N LEU A 409 -41.12 -3.18 2.73
CA LEU A 409 -41.70 -4.23 3.57
C LEU A 409 -41.59 -3.80 5.02
N ASP A 410 -42.69 -3.93 5.79
CA ASP A 410 -42.65 -3.67 7.22
C ASP A 410 -41.94 -4.82 7.94
N VAL A 411 -40.69 -4.58 8.31
CA VAL A 411 -39.82 -5.54 8.99
C VAL A 411 -40.17 -5.76 10.46
N SER A 412 -41.00 -4.88 11.04
CA SER A 412 -41.52 -5.05 12.41
C SER A 412 -42.73 -5.98 12.49
N HIS A 413 -43.33 -6.32 11.35
CA HIS A 413 -44.51 -7.16 11.30
C HIS A 413 -44.16 -8.64 11.61
N PRO A 414 -44.93 -9.35 12.47
CA PRO A 414 -44.62 -10.72 12.88
C PRO A 414 -44.42 -11.72 11.72
N LEU A 415 -45.23 -11.59 10.66
CA LEU A 415 -45.10 -12.43 9.46
C LEU A 415 -43.79 -12.20 8.71
N THR A 416 -43.22 -10.99 8.78
CA THR A 416 -41.92 -10.68 8.19
C THR A 416 -40.82 -11.37 8.99
N THR A 417 -40.91 -11.36 10.32
CA THR A 417 -39.96 -12.07 11.19
C THR A 417 -39.98 -13.58 10.90
N GLU A 418 -41.16 -14.20 10.77
CA GLU A 418 -41.29 -15.62 10.42
C GLU A 418 -40.69 -15.93 9.04
N MET A 419 -40.96 -15.08 8.05
CA MET A 419 -40.39 -15.19 6.70
C MET A 419 -38.85 -15.11 6.73
N LEU A 420 -38.28 -14.16 7.47
CA LEU A 420 -36.83 -14.00 7.61
C LEU A 420 -36.19 -15.20 8.32
N GLN A 421 -36.84 -15.75 9.35
CA GLN A 421 -36.41 -16.96 10.04
C GLN A 421 -36.41 -18.19 9.12
N SER A 422 -37.42 -18.31 8.25
CA SER A 422 -37.48 -19.38 7.24
C SER A 422 -36.40 -19.27 6.16
N GLY A 423 -35.72 -18.13 6.07
CA GLY A 423 -34.68 -17.85 5.07
C GLY A 423 -35.19 -17.78 3.63
N THR A 424 -36.51 -17.74 3.42
CA THR A 424 -37.13 -17.69 2.10
C THR A 424 -38.26 -16.67 2.09
N CYS A 425 -38.24 -15.77 1.11
CA CYS A 425 -39.30 -14.79 0.87
C CYS A 425 -40.06 -15.17 -0.40
N MET A 426 -41.40 -15.14 -0.35
CA MET A 426 -42.25 -15.41 -1.50
C MET A 426 -43.24 -14.25 -1.72
N PHE A 427 -43.39 -13.86 -2.98
CA PHE A 427 -44.36 -12.88 -3.45
C PHE A 427 -45.33 -13.56 -4.41
N TYR A 428 -46.63 -13.45 -4.14
CA TYR A 428 -47.67 -13.75 -5.11
C TYR A 428 -48.15 -12.46 -5.74
N VAL A 429 -48.07 -12.38 -7.07
CA VAL A 429 -48.46 -11.17 -7.80
C VAL A 429 -49.44 -11.51 -8.91
N PRO A 430 -50.74 -11.24 -8.73
CA PRO A 430 -51.75 -11.67 -9.70
C PRO A 430 -51.55 -10.98 -11.06
N GLY A 431 -51.71 -11.74 -12.15
CA GLY A 431 -51.45 -11.27 -13.52
C GLY A 431 -52.28 -10.05 -13.96
N MET A 432 -53.41 -9.77 -13.29
CA MET A 432 -54.21 -8.55 -13.48
C MET A 432 -53.43 -7.24 -13.24
N LEU A 433 -52.26 -7.31 -12.58
CA LEU A 433 -51.34 -6.20 -12.39
C LEU A 433 -50.41 -5.94 -13.59
N GLY A 434 -50.74 -6.49 -14.77
CA GLY A 434 -50.04 -6.20 -16.03
C GLY A 434 -48.66 -6.83 -16.14
N GLU A 435 -48.51 -8.08 -15.67
CA GLU A 435 -47.27 -8.88 -15.69
C GLU A 435 -46.05 -8.11 -15.14
N PRO A 436 -46.06 -7.74 -13.86
CA PRO A 436 -45.00 -6.92 -13.29
C PRO A 436 -43.67 -7.67 -13.18
N GLU A 437 -42.58 -6.97 -13.44
CA GLU A 437 -41.22 -7.39 -13.12
C GLU A 437 -40.84 -6.87 -11.73
N LEU A 438 -40.22 -7.73 -10.92
CA LEU A 438 -39.85 -7.45 -9.54
C LEU A 438 -38.34 -7.52 -9.35
N GLU A 439 -37.80 -6.57 -8.60
CA GLU A 439 -36.43 -6.63 -8.05
C GLU A 439 -36.50 -6.39 -6.53
N LEU A 440 -35.82 -7.21 -5.74
CA LEU A 440 -35.78 -7.07 -4.29
C LEU A 440 -34.41 -6.54 -3.85
N PHE A 441 -34.42 -5.50 -3.02
CA PHE A 441 -33.23 -4.90 -2.43
C PHE A 441 -33.30 -4.96 -0.92
N ALA A 442 -32.18 -5.27 -0.27
CA ALA A 442 -32.03 -5.21 1.17
C ALA A 442 -30.97 -4.19 1.55
N VAL A 443 -31.32 -3.21 2.39
CA VAL A 443 -30.44 -2.17 2.91
C VAL A 443 -30.06 -2.55 4.34
N LEU A 444 -28.81 -2.93 4.56
CA LEU A 444 -28.28 -3.28 5.88
C LEU A 444 -28.34 -2.07 6.83
N ARG A 445 -28.98 -2.26 7.99
CA ARG A 445 -29.05 -1.33 9.11
C ARG A 445 -27.70 -1.37 9.85
N THR A 446 -27.25 -0.21 10.32
CA THR A 446 -26.03 -0.04 11.13
C THR A 446 -26.18 -0.58 12.53
#